data_AF-A0A816B1E5-F1
#
_entry.id   AF-A0A816B1E5-F1
#
_cell.length_a   1.000
_cell.length_b   1.000
_cell.length_c   1.000
_cell.angle_alpha   90.00
_cell.angle_beta   90.00
_cell.angle_gamma   90.00
#
_symmetry.space_group_name_H-M   'P 1'
#
loop_
_entity.id
_entity.type
_entity.pdbx_description
1 polymer ?
#
loop_
_entity_poly.entity_id
_entity_poly.type
_entity_poly.pdbx_seq_one_letter_code
_entity_poly.pdbx_strand_id
1 'polypeptide(L)'
;TAIVWIPITVGLFIQQAHIKAVIMIVVGVLAIGSIDNLLRPVFSKLGSLQMSTLLLLLTIFGGLELLGPWGALLGPLIVRLATEAVILVREDEDEQTNTTSTHM
;
A
#
# COMPACT_ATOMS: atom_id res chain seq x y z
N THR A 1 18.18 5.27 1.83
CA THR A 1 17.78 4.10 1.03
C THR A 1 18.57 3.85 -0.23
N ALA A 2 19.28 4.83 -0.79
CA ALA A 2 20.16 4.62 -1.94
C ALA A 2 21.25 3.53 -1.75
N ILE A 3 21.71 3.32 -0.51
CA ILE A 3 22.80 2.41 -0.16
C ILE A 3 22.55 0.93 -0.50
N VAL A 4 21.29 0.49 -0.56
CA VAL A 4 20.94 -0.92 -0.77
C VAL A 4 20.74 -1.25 -2.25
N TRP A 5 20.14 -0.35 -3.02
CA TRP A 5 19.78 -0.63 -4.43
C TRP A 5 20.83 -0.15 -5.43
N ILE A 6 21.66 0.85 -5.08
CA ILE A 6 22.78 1.29 -5.92
C ILE A 6 23.74 0.13 -6.27
N PRO A 7 24.23 -0.68 -5.31
CA PRO A 7 25.14 -1.79 -5.61
C PRO A 7 24.53 -2.85 -6.52
N ILE A 8 23.22 -3.09 -6.39
CA ILE A 8 22.49 -4.06 -7.22
C ILE A 8 22.40 -3.53 -8.65
N THR A 9 22.10 -2.24 -8.82
CA THR A 9 22.05 -1.58 -10.13
C THR A 9 23.41 -1.62 -10.83
N VAL A 10 24.48 -1.40 -10.09
CA VAL A 10 25.87 -1.54 -10.58
C VAL A 10 26.16 -2.99 -10.97
N GLY A 11 25.75 -3.98 -10.17
CA GLY A 11 25.91 -5.40 -10.48
C GLY A 11 25.16 -5.85 -11.75
N LEU A 12 24.01 -5.25 -12.04
CA LEU A 12 23.28 -5.50 -13.30
C LEU A 12 23.98 -4.88 -14.52
N PHE A 13 24.62 -3.73 -14.35
CA PHE A 13 25.45 -3.12 -15.38
C PHE A 13 26.66 -3.99 -15.73
N ILE A 14 27.28 -4.61 -14.72
CA ILE A 14 28.39 -5.55 -14.90
C ILE A 14 27.96 -6.80 -15.70
N GLN A 15 26.71 -7.23 -15.58
CA GLN A 15 26.12 -8.35 -16.34
C GLN A 15 25.71 -7.98 -17.77
N GLN A 16 26.03 -6.78 -18.28
CA GLN A 16 25.62 -6.29 -19.61
C GLN A 16 24.09 -6.29 -19.83
N ALA A 17 23.31 -6.35 -18.75
CA ALA A 17 21.86 -6.42 -18.79
C ALA A 17 21.25 -5.01 -18.80
N HIS A 18 21.55 -4.25 -19.87
CA HIS A 18 21.24 -2.81 -19.98
C HIS A 18 19.76 -2.48 -19.74
N ILE A 19 18.84 -3.28 -20.30
CA ILE A 19 17.38 -3.10 -20.13
C ILE A 19 16.98 -3.28 -18.67
N LYS A 20 17.50 -4.32 -18.00
CA LYS A 20 17.18 -4.58 -16.60
C LYS A 20 17.77 -3.52 -15.67
N ALA A 21 18.95 -2.97 -15.99
CA ALA A 21 19.55 -1.87 -15.25
C ALA A 21 18.73 -0.57 -15.34
N VAL A 22 18.21 -0.22 -16.53
CA VAL A 22 17.34 0.94 -16.71
C VAL A 22 16.03 0.78 -15.93
N ILE A 23 15.40 -0.39 -16.01
CA ILE A 23 14.20 -0.70 -15.22
C ILE A 23 14.49 -0.57 -13.72
N MET A 24 15.64 -1.08 -13.26
CA MET A 24 16.07 -0.99 -11.86
C MET A 24 16.25 0.45 -11.39
N ILE A 25 16.78 1.34 -12.23
CA ILE A 25 16.93 2.78 -11.92
C ILE A 25 15.56 3.44 -11.80
N VAL A 26 14.69 3.22 -12.78
CA VAL A 26 13.35 3.81 -12.81
C VAL A 26 12.54 3.34 -11.60
N VAL A 27 12.58 2.05 -11.29
CA VAL A 27 11.89 1.46 -10.13
C VAL A 27 12.55 1.90 -8.81
N GLY A 28 13.87 1.98 -8.73
CA GLY A 28 14.57 2.44 -7.53
C GLY A 28 14.26 3.89 -7.18
N VAL A 29 14.14 4.75 -8.18
CA VAL A 29 13.77 6.15 -7.98
C VAL A 29 12.27 6.32 -7.71
N LEU A 30 11.40 5.69 -8.51
CA LEU A 30 9.95 5.88 -8.40
C LEU A 30 9.32 5.06 -7.26
N ALA A 31 9.66 3.79 -7.11
CA ALA A 31 9.04 2.93 -6.11
C ALA A 31 9.70 3.11 -4.75
N ILE A 32 11.03 2.96 -4.65
CA ILE A 32 11.75 3.03 -3.35
C ILE A 32 11.77 4.46 -2.83
N GLY A 33 12.03 5.44 -3.70
CA GLY A 33 11.95 6.86 -3.34
C GLY A 33 10.56 7.29 -2.86
N SER A 34 9.49 6.81 -3.50
CA SER A 34 8.12 7.09 -3.04
C SER A 34 7.77 6.32 -1.77
N ILE A 35 8.25 5.09 -1.60
CA ILE A 35 8.08 4.29 -0.39
C ILE A 35 8.68 5.04 0.80
N ASP A 36 9.90 5.56 0.73
CA ASP A 36 10.47 6.30 1.87
C ASP A 36 9.77 7.64 2.15
N ASN A 37 9.26 8.30 1.10
CA ASN A 37 8.66 9.63 1.20
C ASN A 37 7.15 9.59 1.54
N LEU A 38 6.46 8.49 1.24
CA LEU A 38 5.02 8.31 1.43
C LEU A 38 4.71 7.46 2.65
N LEU A 39 5.55 6.47 2.97
CA LEU A 39 5.37 5.67 4.19
C LEU A 39 5.49 6.54 5.44
N ARG A 40 6.44 7.47 5.51
CA ARG A 40 6.63 8.34 6.70
C ARG A 40 5.40 9.19 7.06
N PRO A 41 4.70 9.87 6.14
CA PRO A 41 3.46 10.59 6.45
C PRO A 41 2.23 9.67 6.59
N VAL A 42 2.15 8.56 5.85
CA VAL A 42 1.01 7.63 5.94
C VAL A 42 1.04 6.85 7.26
N PHE A 43 2.20 6.36 7.70
CA PHE A 43 2.34 5.72 9.02
C PHE A 43 2.01 6.67 10.17
N SER A 44 2.28 7.97 10.04
CA SER A 44 1.93 8.97 11.06
C SER A 44 0.44 9.37 11.05
N LYS A 45 -0.27 9.20 9.92
CA LYS A 45 -1.71 9.49 9.81
C LYS A 45 -2.60 8.27 10.08
N LEU A 46 -2.06 7.05 9.99
CA LEU A 46 -2.79 5.80 10.26
C LEU A 46 -2.80 5.41 11.75
N GLY A 47 -2.56 6.36 12.66
CA GLY A 47 -2.65 6.14 14.10
C GLY A 47 -4.09 6.09 14.65
N SER A 48 -5.11 6.26 13.81
CA SER A 48 -6.51 6.36 14.29
C SER A 48 -7.53 5.46 13.61
N LEU A 49 -7.16 4.62 12.63
CA LEU A 49 -8.07 3.61 12.07
C LEU A 49 -7.43 2.23 12.19
N GLN A 50 -8.19 1.27 12.70
CA GLN A 50 -7.83 -0.10 13.08
C GLN A 50 -7.31 -1.02 11.94
N MET A 51 -6.58 -0.49 10.95
CA MET A 51 -5.80 -1.29 10.02
C MET A 51 -4.48 -1.64 10.70
N SER A 52 -4.45 -2.80 11.37
CA SER A 52 -3.21 -3.34 11.96
C SER A 52 -2.06 -3.27 10.95
N THR A 53 -0.87 -2.88 11.41
CA THR A 53 0.36 -2.92 10.60
C THR A 53 0.57 -4.27 9.89
N LEU A 54 0.10 -5.36 10.51
CA LEU A 54 0.12 -6.70 9.91
C LEU A 54 -0.76 -6.82 8.66
N LEU A 55 -1.92 -6.17 8.65
CA LEU A 55 -2.85 -6.15 7.51
C LEU A 55 -2.20 -5.41 6.33
N LEU A 56 -1.57 -4.26 6.58
CA LEU A 56 -0.82 -3.55 5.55
C LEU A 56 0.29 -4.42 4.96
N LEU A 57 1.09 -5.06 5.82
CA LEU A 57 2.17 -5.96 5.41
C LEU A 57 1.65 -7.12 4.56
N LEU A 58 0.57 -7.77 5.01
CA LEU A 58 -0.08 -8.87 4.32
C LEU A 58 -0.59 -8.45 2.94
N THR A 59 -1.20 -7.27 2.83
CA THR A 59 -1.72 -6.77 1.53
C THR A 59 -0.62 -6.41 0.55
N ILE A 60 0.51 -5.91 1.05
CA ILE A 60 1.68 -5.63 0.20
C ILE A 60 2.25 -6.95 -0.31
N PHE A 61 2.60 -7.89 0.58
CA PHE A 61 3.19 -9.16 0.15
C PHE A 61 2.23 -10.03 -0.68
N GLY A 62 0.96 -10.11 -0.29
CA GLY A 62 -0.06 -10.81 -1.05
C GLY A 62 -0.33 -10.15 -2.41
N GLY A 63 -0.34 -8.81 -2.46
CA GLY A 63 -0.41 -8.07 -3.72
C GLY A 63 0.79 -8.34 -4.61
N LEU A 64 2.01 -8.33 -4.06
CA LEU A 64 3.23 -8.65 -4.80
C LEU A 64 3.18 -10.02 -5.45
N GLU A 65 2.62 -11.03 -4.77
CA GLU A 65 2.47 -12.37 -5.33
C GLU A 65 1.44 -12.40 -6.47
N LEU A 66 0.24 -11.83 -6.26
CA LEU A 66 -0.85 -11.93 -7.23
C LEU A 66 -0.67 -11.04 -8.47
N LEU A 67 -0.12 -9.84 -8.29
CA LEU A 67 -0.08 -8.78 -9.32
C LEU A 67 1.35 -8.32 -9.63
N GLY A 68 2.35 -8.94 -9.02
CA GLY A 68 3.75 -8.54 -9.18
C GLY A 68 4.02 -7.17 -8.55
N PRO A 69 4.96 -6.38 -9.10
CA PRO A 69 5.35 -5.09 -8.54
C PRO A 69 4.17 -4.11 -8.36
N TRP A 70 3.13 -4.19 -9.18
CA TRP A 70 1.97 -3.31 -9.10
C TRP A 70 1.07 -3.63 -7.90
N GLY A 71 1.11 -4.88 -7.42
CA GLY A 71 0.37 -5.30 -6.25
C GLY A 71 0.83 -4.68 -4.95
N ALA A 72 2.07 -4.18 -4.87
CA ALA A 72 2.56 -3.42 -3.72
C ALA A 72 1.71 -2.16 -3.46
N LEU A 73 1.24 -1.52 -4.54
CA LEU A 73 0.43 -0.31 -4.50
C LEU A 73 -1.06 -0.62 -4.49
N LEU A 74 -1.49 -1.58 -5.33
CA LEU A 74 -2.89 -1.95 -5.49
C LEU A 74 -3.44 -2.73 -4.28
N GLY A 75 -2.62 -3.52 -3.58
CA GLY A 75 -3.06 -4.32 -2.43
C GLY A 75 -3.67 -3.49 -1.31
N PRO A 76 -2.94 -2.50 -0.74
CA PRO A 76 -3.48 -1.61 0.29
C PRO A 76 -4.68 -0.79 -0.20
N LEU A 77 -4.70 -0.39 -1.48
CA LEU A 77 -5.78 0.39 -2.06
C LEU A 77 -7.11 -0.39 -2.08
N ILE A 78 -7.06 -1.66 -2.51
CA ILE A 78 -8.25 -2.53 -2.54
C ILE A 78 -8.79 -2.76 -1.14
N VAL A 79 -7.92 -3.05 -0.16
CA VAL A 79 -8.36 -3.26 1.22
C VAL A 79 -8.95 -2.00 1.84
N ARG A 80 -8.40 -0.82 1.54
CA ARG A 80 -8.97 0.45 1.97
C ARG A 80 -10.39 0.64 1.44
N LEU A 81 -10.60 0.38 0.15
CA LEU A 81 -11.92 0.50 -0.48
C LEU A 81 -12.92 -0.52 0.08
N ALA A 82 -12.48 -1.76 0.30
CA ALA A 82 -13.31 -2.80 0.89
C ALA A 82 -13.73 -2.45 2.32
N THR A 83 -12.81 -1.90 3.12
CA THR A 83 -13.11 -1.45 4.48
C THR A 83 -14.11 -0.31 4.47
N GLU A 84 -13.93 0.66 3.58
CA GLU A 84 -14.84 1.80 3.44
C GLU A 84 -16.25 1.33 3.04
N ALA A 85 -16.36 0.40 2.09
CA ALA A 85 -17.63 -0.18 1.70
C ALA A 85 -18.33 -0.88 2.87
N VAL A 86 -17.58 -1.59 3.72
CA VAL A 86 -18.14 -2.21 4.93
C VAL A 86 -18.60 -1.17 5.94
N ILE A 87 -17.88 -0.06 6.09
CA ILE A 87 -18.27 1.03 6.99
C ILE A 87 -19.56 1.68 6.50
N LEU A 88 -19.67 2.00 5.21
CA LEU A 88 -20.88 2.58 4.63
C LEU A 88 -22.12 1.70 4.81
N VAL A 89 -21.98 0.38 4.64
CA VAL A 89 -23.10 -0.57 4.86
C VAL A 89 -23.53 -0.59 6.33
N ARG A 90 -22.61 -0.41 7.27
CA ARG A 90 -22.93 -0.35 8.71
C ARG A 90 -23.55 0.97 9.12
N GLU A 91 -23.14 2.07 8.50
CA GLU A 91 -23.72 3.40 8.73
C GLU A 91 -25.24 3.41 8.44
N ASP A 92 -25.67 2.72 7.38
CA ASP A 92 -27.09 2.56 7.01
C ASP A 92 -27.92 1.78 8.06
N GLU A 93 -27.30 0.86 8.81
CA GLU A 93 -27.97 0.10 9.88
C GLU A 93 -28.16 0.94 11.16
N ASP A 94 -27.18 1.79 11.48
CA ASP A 94 -27.21 2.64 12.67
C ASP A 94 -28.24 3.78 12.54
N GLU A 95 -28.50 4.29 11.33
CA GLU A 95 -29.51 5.34 11.08
C GLU A 95 -30.96 4.87 11.27
N GLN A 96 -31.27 3.59 10.98
CA GLN A 96 -32.61 3.01 11.12
C GLN A 96 -32.98 2.69 12.58
N THR A 97 -31.99 2.34 13.40
CA THR A 97 -32.23 2.06 14.84
C THR A 97 -32.51 3.34 15.63
N ASN A 98 -31.87 4.46 15.28
CA ASN A 98 -32.02 5.74 15.98
C ASN A 98 -33.35 6.45 15.68
N THR A 99 -33.85 6.33 14.45
CA THR A 99 -35.15 6.91 14.04
C THR A 99 -36.35 6.18 14.67
N THR A 100 -36.24 4.88 14.95
CA THR A 100 -37.30 4.10 15.62
C THR A 100 -37.43 4.43 17.12
N SER A 101 -36.32 4.76 17.79
CA SER A 101 -36.30 5.08 19.24
C SER A 101 -36.80 6.50 19.57
N THR A 102 -36.74 7.44 18.63
CA THR A 102 -37.15 8.85 18.83
C THR A 102 -38.67 9.06 18.76
N HIS A 103 -39.42 8.08 18.25
CA HIS A 103 -40.87 8.16 18.03
C HIS A 103 -41.71 7.34 19.04
N MET A 104 -41.13 6.82 20.12
CA MET A 104 -41.84 6.14 21.23
C MET A 104 -41.87 6.97 22.51
#